data_AF-A0A3B9RXC5-F1
#
_entry.id   AF-A0A3B9RXC5-F1
#
_cell.length_a   1.000
_cell.length_b   1.000
_cell.length_c   1.000
_cell.angle_alpha   90.00
_cell.angle_beta   90.00
_cell.angle_gamma   90.00
#
_symmetry.space_group_name_H-M   'P 1'
#
loop_
_entity.id
_entity.type
_entity.pdbx_description
1 polymer ?
#
loop_
_entity_poly.entity_id
_entity_poly.type
_entity_poly.pdbx_seq_one_letter_code
_entity_poly.pdbx_strand_id
1 'polypeptide(L)' 'PMQAQPHDVDVKALLRIAVVYNVPMACNRSTADFLISSPLLNQPYQPIIKDYSGYISRSL' A
#
# COMPACT_ATOMS: atom_id res chain seq x y z
N PRO A 1 -8.24 22.75 6.67
CA PRO A 1 -8.32 21.34 6.21
C PRO A 1 -7.05 20.79 5.53
N MET A 2 -6.02 21.62 5.30
CA MET A 2 -4.72 21.22 4.71
C MET A 2 -3.57 21.43 5.72
N GLN A 3 -3.84 21.19 7.00
CA GLN A 3 -2.83 21.26 8.06
C GLN A 3 -2.39 19.85 8.40
N ALA A 4 -1.07 19.67 8.50
CA ALA A 4 -0.50 18.40 8.90
C ALA A 4 -1.09 17.98 10.24
N GLN A 5 -1.69 16.79 10.30
CA GLN A 5 -2.24 16.28 11.54
C GLN A 5 -1.12 15.66 12.38
N PRO A 6 -1.23 15.68 13.72
CA PRO A 6 -0.23 15.07 14.61
C PRO A 6 0.05 13.58 14.29
N HIS A 7 -0.92 12.87 13.71
CA HIS A 7 -0.84 11.45 13.32
C HIS A 7 -0.48 11.23 11.84
N ASP A 8 -0.11 12.27 11.09
CA ASP A 8 0.27 12.13 9.67
C ASP A 8 1.45 11.17 9.47
N VAL A 9 2.32 11.05 10.46
CA VAL A 9 3.45 10.11 10.45
C VAL A 9 2.99 8.66 10.40
N ASP A 10 1.93 8.31 11.14
CA ASP A 10 1.40 6.95 11.21
C ASP A 10 0.67 6.58 9.92
N VAL A 11 -0.12 7.52 9.38
CA VAL A 11 -0.78 7.37 8.08
C VAL A 11 0.27 7.12 7.01
N LYS A 12 1.33 7.93 6.96
CA LYS A 12 2.42 7.74 5.99
C LYS A 12 3.16 6.43 6.19
N ALA A 13 3.38 5.99 7.43
CA ALA A 13 4.01 4.70 7.72
C ALA A 13 3.16 3.53 7.20
N LEU A 14 1.85 3.57 7.39
CA LEU A 14 0.91 2.58 6.87
C LEU A 14 0.87 2.58 5.33
N LEU A 15 0.78 3.75 4.70
CA LEU A 15 0.83 3.85 3.24
C LEU A 15 2.16 3.30 2.69
N ARG A 16 3.27 3.61 3.37
CA ARG A 16 4.59 3.15 2.97
C ARG A 16 4.70 1.62 3.01
N ILE A 17 4.22 0.98 4.09
CA ILE A 17 4.32 -0.47 4.20
C ILE A 17 3.41 -1.18 3.20
N ALA A 18 2.21 -0.66 2.95
CA ALA A 18 1.30 -1.18 1.93
C ALA A 18 1.92 -1.13 0.52
N VAL A 19 2.60 -0.05 0.17
CA VAL A 19 3.34 0.07 -1.10
C VAL A 19 4.51 -0.91 -1.17
N VAL A 20 5.27 -1.09 -0.10
CA VAL A 20 6.42 -2.03 -0.06
C VAL A 20 5.99 -3.46 -0.40
N TYR A 21 4.83 -3.88 0.12
CA TYR A 21 4.27 -5.22 -0.08
C TYR A 21 3.26 -5.33 -1.24
N ASN A 22 3.08 -4.25 -2.00
CA ASN A 22 2.15 -4.21 -3.14
C ASN A 22 0.71 -4.65 -2.77
N VAL A 23 0.21 -4.14 -1.63
CA VAL A 23 -1.13 -4.44 -1.13
C VAL A 23 -2.15 -3.46 -1.74
N PRO A 24 -3.27 -3.94 -2.33
CA PRO A 24 -4.33 -3.06 -2.82
C PRO A 24 -4.91 -2.20 -1.69
N MET A 25 -5.01 -0.89 -1.90
CA MET A 25 -5.50 0.05 -0.89
C MET A 25 -6.28 1.20 -1.51
N ALA A 26 -7.26 1.72 -0.78
CA ALA A 26 -8.04 2.89 -1.16
C ALA A 26 -8.01 3.95 -0.05
N CYS A 27 -7.59 5.16 -0.41
CA CYS A 27 -7.54 6.32 0.50
C CYS A 27 -8.69 7.31 0.24
N ASN A 28 -9.59 6.99 -0.69
CA ASN A 28 -10.78 7.77 -0.99
C ASN A 28 -11.88 6.84 -1.52
N ARG A 29 -13.11 7.38 -1.58
CA ARG A 29 -14.30 6.61 -2.02
C ARG A 29 -14.20 6.15 -3.46
N SER A 30 -13.73 7.01 -4.36
CA SER A 30 -13.62 6.65 -5.78
C SER A 30 -12.73 5.41 -5.97
N THR A 31 -11.52 5.40 -5.38
CA THR A 31 -10.62 4.24 -5.44
C THR A 31 -11.24 3.00 -4.78
N ALA A 32 -12.00 3.15 -3.69
CA ALA A 32 -12.69 2.04 -3.06
C ALA A 32 -13.75 1.41 -3.98
N ASP A 33 -14.52 2.25 -4.68
CA ASP A 33 -15.54 1.81 -5.65
C ASP A 33 -14.89 1.01 -6.82
N PHE A 34 -13.70 1.41 -7.28
CA PHE A 34 -12.94 0.65 -8.27
C PHE A 34 -12.38 -0.67 -7.71
N LEU A 35 -11.88 -0.67 -6.48
CA LEU A 35 -11.35 -1.91 -5.87
C LEU A 35 -12.45 -2.95 -5.65
N ILE A 36 -13.61 -2.55 -5.13
CA ILE A 36 -14.72 -3.47 -4.85
C ILE A 36 -15.40 -4.00 -6.11
N SER A 37 -15.40 -3.23 -7.20
CA SER A 37 -15.93 -3.64 -8.50
C SER A 37 -14.93 -4.47 -9.33
N SER A 38 -13.67 -4.55 -8.92
CA SER A 38 -12.64 -5.28 -9.66
C SER A 38 -12.91 -6.79 -9.64
N PRO A 39 -12.87 -7.49 -10.79
CA PRO A 39 -12.99 -8.95 -10.82
C PRO A 39 -11.82 -9.64 -10.10
N LEU A 40 -10.69 -8.95 -9.95
CA LEU A 40 -9.52 -9.46 -9.23
C LEU A 40 -9.77 -9.63 -7.73
N LEU A 41 -10.77 -8.95 -7.16
CA LEU A 41 -11.07 -9.02 -5.73
C LEU A 41 -11.72 -10.35 -5.33
N ASN A 42 -12.53 -10.93 -6.22
CA ASN A 42 -13.28 -12.17 -5.96
C ASN A 42 -12.52 -13.44 -6.37
N GLN A 43 -11.23 -13.32 -6.69
CA GLN A 43 -10.40 -14.45 -7.09
C GLN A 43 -9.03 -14.38 -6.40
N PRO A 44 -8.30 -15.51 -6.30
CA PRO A 44 -6.94 -15.49 -5.80
C PRO A 44 -6.08 -14.55 -6.66
N TYR A 45 -5.56 -13.49 -6.03
CA TYR A 45 -4.63 -12.56 -6.65
C TYR A 45 -3.23 -12.78 -6.08
N GLN A 46 -2.25 -12.94 -6.96
CA GLN A 46 -0.84 -13.00 -6.57
C GLN A 46 -0.19 -11.64 -6.85
N PRO A 47 0.10 -10.84 -5.82
CA PRO A 47 0.82 -9.59 -6.00
C PRO A 47 2.25 -9.87 -6.45
N ILE A 48 2.75 -9.06 -7.38
CA ILE A 48 4.18 -9.05 -7.73
C ILE A 48 4.91 -8.38 -6.57
N ILE A 49 5.70 -9.16 -5.82
CA ILE A 49 6.49 -8.66 -4.71
C ILE A 49 7.87 -8.28 -5.22
N LYS A 50 8.32 -7.08 -4.85
CA LYS A 50 9.67 -6.62 -5.17
C LYS A 50 10.69 -7.39 -4.33
N ASP A 51 11.75 -7.88 -4.94
CA ASP A 51 12.85 -8.49 -4.20
C ASP A 51 13.65 -7.39 -3.45
N TYR A 52 13.69 -7.50 -2.12
CA TYR A 52 14.46 -6.63 -1.24
C TYR A 52 15.73 -7.29 -0.70
N SER A 53 16.08 -8.49 -1.15
CA SER A 53 17.25 -9.26 -0.69
C SER A 53 18.53 -8.43 -0.71
N GLY A 54 18.81 -7.72 -1.81
CA GLY A 54 19.98 -6.85 -1.96
C GLY A 54 19.99 -5.61 -1.05
N TYR A 55 18.82 -5.13 -0.62
CA TYR A 55 18.74 -4.06 0.39
C TYR A 55 19.03 -4.62 1.78
N ILE A 56 18.46 -5.78 2.11
CA ILE A 56 18.61 -6.43 3.42
C ILE A 56 20.05 -6.91 3.63
N SER A 57 20.72 -7.38 2.58
CA SER A 57 22.09 -7.90 2.64
C SER A 57 23.19 -6.83 2.53
N ARG A 58 22.81 -5.54 2.41
CA ARG A 58 23.78 -4.46 2.29
C ARG A 58 24.54 -4.29 3.61
N SER A 59 25.86 -4.48 3.59
CA SER A 59 26.72 -4.06 4.70
C SER A 59 26.68 -2.54 4.82
N LEU A 60 26.45 -2.05 6.04
CA LEU A 60 26.49 -0.63 6.38
C LEU A 60 27.93 -0.11 6.39
#